data_AF-R7D3C4-F1
#
_entry.id   AF-R7D3C4-F1
#
_cell.length_a   1.000
_cell.length_b   1.000
_cell.length_c   1.000
_cell.angle_alpha   90.00
_cell.angle_beta   90.00
_cell.angle_gamma   90.00
#
_symmetry.space_group_name_H-M   'P 1'
#
loop_
_entity.id
_entity.type
_entity.pdbx_description
1 polymer ?
#
loop_
_entity_poly.entity_id
_entity_poly.type
_entity_poly.pdbx_seq_one_letter_code
_entity_poly.pdbx_strand_id
1 'polypeptide(L)'
;MAAGSVAGMENHAAIAEGVTILTASRSDQPSLERKGHGVFTSLLINALEGAASNLTGSITLGSAYAHIDQSLGMWGQRPVFKTNTDSFVSLREVDPAISPDDLRKLKKLFPTEDYEYRLDPSYEPRDEGRTDAMPPAEPRNNRVFSLLQKYNRHGLLVPVGADHMWNAAMESKSCRLTLLGKHYRRLADQGLL
;
A
#
# COMPACT_ATOMS: atom_id res chain seq x y z
N MET A 1 17.34 31.41 -1.72
CA MET A 1 18.35 30.35 -1.46
C MET A 1 17.64 29.00 -1.40
N ALA A 2 18.25 27.94 -1.93
CA ALA A 2 17.72 26.59 -1.78
C ALA A 2 17.86 26.12 -0.31
N ALA A 3 16.88 25.39 0.21
CA ALA A 3 16.93 24.91 1.58
C ALA A 3 18.14 23.99 1.81
N GLY A 4 18.87 24.23 2.92
CA GLY A 4 20.10 23.52 3.28
C GLY A 4 21.39 24.04 2.63
N SER A 5 21.36 25.16 1.89
CA SER A 5 22.55 25.71 1.23
C SER A 5 23.64 26.10 2.24
N VAL A 6 24.89 25.75 1.93
CA VAL A 6 26.07 26.13 2.71
C VAL A 6 26.79 27.31 2.04
N ALA A 7 27.09 28.36 2.81
CA ALA A 7 27.83 29.51 2.29
C ALA A 7 29.22 29.08 1.79
N GLY A 8 29.57 29.47 0.56
CA GLY A 8 30.85 29.10 -0.07
C GLY A 8 30.89 27.70 -0.71
N MET A 9 29.80 26.92 -0.66
CA MET A 9 29.70 25.65 -1.36
C MET A 9 28.49 25.65 -2.31
N GLU A 10 28.74 26.00 -3.56
CA GLU A 10 27.71 25.98 -4.61
C GLU A 10 27.23 24.54 -4.87
N ASN A 11 25.94 24.37 -5.15
CA ASN A 11 25.28 23.08 -5.44
C ASN A 11 25.32 22.04 -4.32
N HIS A 12 25.73 22.38 -3.10
CA HIS A 12 25.71 21.48 -1.95
C HIS A 12 24.59 21.84 -0.97
N ALA A 13 24.11 20.83 -0.25
CA ALA A 13 23.21 21.04 0.88
C ALA A 13 23.70 20.24 2.09
N ALA A 14 23.86 20.92 3.23
CA ALA A 14 24.14 20.26 4.50
C ALA A 14 22.83 20.07 5.26
N ILE A 15 22.58 18.83 5.67
CA ILE A 15 21.40 18.44 6.44
C ILE A 15 21.88 17.64 7.65
N ALA A 16 21.57 18.13 8.84
CA ALA A 16 21.89 17.44 10.08
C ALA A 16 21.15 16.10 10.16
N GLU A 17 21.71 15.17 10.93
CA GLU A 17 21.06 13.88 11.22
C GLU A 17 19.66 14.09 11.82
N GLY A 18 18.70 13.29 11.38
CA GLY A 18 17.29 13.38 11.77
C GLY A 18 16.51 14.50 11.08
N VAL A 19 17.14 15.34 10.24
CA VAL A 19 16.46 16.44 9.56
C VAL A 19 15.96 16.02 8.18
N THR A 20 14.71 16.37 7.91
CA THR A 20 14.11 16.26 6.58
C THR A 20 13.53 17.60 6.16
N ILE A 21 13.84 18.00 4.92
CA ILE A 21 13.35 19.20 4.27
C ILE A 21 12.48 18.76 3.10
N LEU A 22 11.22 19.18 3.12
CA LEU A 22 10.28 19.02 2.01
C LEU A 22 9.78 20.41 1.59
N THR A 23 10.00 20.80 0.34
CA THR A 23 9.59 22.11 -0.19
C THR A 23 8.58 21.97 -1.33
N ALA A 24 7.79 23.02 -1.54
CA ALA A 24 6.76 23.07 -2.58
C ALA A 24 7.32 23.19 -4.01
N SER A 25 8.45 23.88 -4.17
CA SER A 25 9.13 24.06 -5.45
C SER A 25 10.65 24.09 -5.28
N ARG A 26 11.37 24.00 -6.40
CA ARG A 26 12.80 24.31 -6.48
C ARG A 26 13.04 25.81 -6.32
N SER A 27 14.29 26.18 -6.04
CA SER A 27 14.72 27.57 -5.87
C SER A 27 14.57 28.42 -7.14
N ASP A 28 14.56 27.80 -8.31
CA ASP A 28 14.43 28.44 -9.62
C ASP A 28 12.98 28.47 -10.13
N GLN A 29 12.00 28.05 -9.30
CA GLN A 29 10.60 27.95 -9.68
C GLN A 29 9.66 28.56 -8.64
N PRO A 30 8.58 29.24 -9.08
CA PRO A 30 7.54 29.68 -8.18
C PRO A 30 6.77 28.50 -7.62
N SER A 31 6.22 28.68 -6.42
CA SER A 31 5.16 27.82 -5.89
C SER A 31 3.81 28.34 -6.36
N LEU A 32 2.93 27.45 -6.79
CA LEU A 32 1.66 27.76 -7.43
C LEU A 32 0.49 27.63 -6.46
N GLU A 33 -0.55 28.42 -6.72
CA GLU A 33 -1.85 28.29 -6.09
C GLU A 33 -2.93 27.98 -7.14
N ARG A 34 -3.99 27.30 -6.70
CA ARG A 34 -5.17 27.03 -7.52
C ARG A 34 -6.42 27.21 -6.66
N LYS A 35 -7.34 28.08 -7.11
CA LYS A 35 -8.59 28.39 -6.39
C LYS A 35 -8.36 28.89 -4.95
N GLY A 36 -7.34 29.71 -4.71
CA GLY A 36 -7.05 30.30 -3.39
C GLY A 36 -6.34 29.35 -2.40
N HIS A 37 -5.87 28.20 -2.86
CA HIS A 37 -5.07 27.27 -2.04
C HIS A 37 -3.76 26.91 -2.75
N GLY A 38 -2.67 26.82 -1.98
CA GLY A 38 -1.38 26.35 -2.48
C GLY A 38 -1.45 24.92 -2.99
N VAL A 39 -1.02 24.68 -4.23
CA VAL A 39 -1.09 23.36 -4.89
C VAL A 39 -0.35 22.31 -4.06
N PHE A 40 0.86 22.63 -3.58
CA PHE A 40 1.63 21.73 -2.72
C PHE A 40 0.88 21.39 -1.43
N THR A 41 0.35 22.41 -0.75
CA THR A 41 -0.35 22.26 0.52
C THR A 41 -1.58 21.39 0.37
N SER A 42 -2.37 21.57 -0.70
CA SER A 42 -3.53 20.73 -0.99
C SER A 42 -3.14 19.25 -1.21
N LEU A 43 -2.05 18.99 -1.93
CA LEU A 43 -1.56 17.62 -2.14
C LEU A 43 -0.98 17.00 -0.87
N LEU A 44 -0.29 17.80 -0.04
CA LEU A 44 0.21 17.35 1.25
C LEU A 44 -0.93 16.99 2.20
N ILE A 45 -2.00 17.80 2.24
CA ILE A 45 -3.21 17.48 3.00
C ILE A 45 -3.82 16.18 2.50
N ASN A 46 -3.98 16.03 1.17
CA ASN A 46 -4.55 14.81 0.60
C ASN A 46 -3.72 13.55 0.92
N ALA A 47 -2.39 13.65 0.87
CA ALA A 47 -1.48 12.59 1.30
C ALA A 47 -1.74 12.20 2.76
N LEU A 48 -1.82 13.20 3.66
CA LEU A 48 -2.06 13.02 5.10
C LEU A 48 -3.49 12.56 5.43
N GLU A 49 -4.46 12.75 4.54
CA GLU A 49 -5.83 12.22 4.69
C GLU A 49 -5.92 10.73 4.39
N GLY A 50 -4.86 10.11 3.85
CA GLY A 50 -4.80 8.67 3.63
C GLY A 50 -4.36 8.28 2.22
N ALA A 51 -4.31 9.21 1.26
CA ALA A 51 -3.94 8.90 -0.12
C ALA A 51 -2.48 8.42 -0.27
N ALA A 52 -1.64 8.69 0.74
CA ALA A 52 -0.26 8.23 0.82
C ALA A 52 -0.04 7.12 1.87
N SER A 53 -1.11 6.50 2.37
CA SER A 53 -1.02 5.43 3.37
C SER A 53 -0.53 4.12 2.77
N ASN A 54 0.28 3.37 3.52
CA ASN A 54 0.57 1.97 3.21
C ASN A 54 -0.59 1.04 3.65
N LEU A 55 -0.47 -0.28 3.44
CA LEU A 55 -1.55 -1.22 3.80
C LEU A 55 -1.88 -1.25 5.29
N THR A 56 -0.92 -0.88 6.14
CA THR A 56 -1.08 -0.82 7.59
C THR A 56 -1.52 0.57 8.08
N GLY A 57 -1.85 1.49 7.17
CA GLY A 57 -2.37 2.82 7.50
C GLY A 57 -1.31 3.87 7.87
N SER A 58 -0.01 3.55 7.79
CA SER A 58 1.06 4.52 8.08
C SER A 58 1.33 5.40 6.87
N ILE A 59 1.42 6.71 7.12
CA ILE A 59 1.82 7.73 6.14
C ILE A 59 3.17 8.26 6.59
N THR A 60 4.20 8.09 5.75
CA THR A 60 5.55 8.58 6.03
C THR A 60 5.85 9.83 5.21
N LEU A 61 6.92 10.54 5.56
CA LEU A 61 7.45 11.63 4.72
C LEU A 61 7.75 11.14 3.29
N GLY A 62 8.33 9.95 3.16
CA GLY A 62 8.64 9.35 1.86
C GLY A 62 7.39 9.06 1.03
N SER A 63 6.36 8.47 1.63
CA SER A 63 5.11 8.18 0.92
C SER A 63 4.33 9.45 0.58
N ALA A 64 4.32 10.44 1.47
CA ALA A 64 3.72 11.74 1.21
C ALA A 64 4.41 12.45 0.03
N TYR A 65 5.74 12.47 0.01
CA TYR A 65 6.49 13.03 -1.12
C TYR A 65 6.18 12.30 -2.43
N ALA A 66 6.19 10.96 -2.42
CA ALA A 66 5.89 10.15 -3.61
C ALA A 66 4.48 10.46 -4.15
N HIS A 67 3.48 10.59 -3.27
CA HIS A 67 2.12 10.96 -3.65
C HIS A 67 2.05 12.37 -4.27
N ILE A 68 2.72 13.35 -3.67
CA ILE A 68 2.75 14.73 -4.17
C ILE A 68 3.42 14.79 -5.55
N ASP A 69 4.58 14.14 -5.71
CA ASP A 69 5.33 14.11 -6.97
C ASP A 69 4.51 13.48 -8.11
N GLN A 70 3.89 12.33 -7.85
CA GLN A 70 3.01 11.65 -8.82
C GLN A 70 1.82 12.52 -9.22
N SER A 71 1.25 13.27 -8.27
CA SER A 71 0.06 14.11 -8.51
C SER A 71 0.36 15.39 -9.29
N LEU A 72 1.61 15.87 -9.26
CA LEU A 72 2.05 17.07 -10.01
C LEU A 72 2.35 16.77 -11.49
N GLY A 73 2.57 15.49 -11.84
CA GLY A 73 2.83 15.05 -13.19
C GLY A 73 4.09 15.66 -13.82
N MET A 74 4.30 15.50 -15.13
CA MET A 74 5.54 15.92 -15.78
C MET A 74 5.72 17.43 -15.96
N TRP A 75 4.70 18.26 -15.76
CA TRP A 75 4.75 19.69 -16.07
C TRP A 75 4.42 20.62 -14.89
N GLY A 76 4.14 20.07 -13.71
CA GLY A 76 3.87 20.85 -12.49
C GLY A 76 5.13 21.42 -11.84
N GLN A 77 4.94 22.23 -10.80
CA GLN A 77 6.02 22.63 -9.90
C GLN A 77 6.74 21.39 -9.36
N ARG A 78 8.03 21.51 -9.04
CA ARG A 78 8.84 20.38 -8.61
C ARG A 78 9.19 20.47 -7.13
N PRO A 79 8.52 19.68 -6.26
CA PRO A 79 8.86 19.65 -4.85
C PRO A 79 10.28 19.12 -4.66
N VAL A 80 10.96 19.59 -3.63
CA VAL A 80 12.31 19.11 -3.29
C VAL A 80 12.22 18.34 -1.99
N PHE A 81 12.71 17.11 -2.01
CA PHE A 81 12.83 16.26 -0.83
C PHE A 81 14.30 16.01 -0.54
N LYS A 82 14.77 16.46 0.62
CA LYS A 82 16.12 16.20 1.10
C LYS A 82 16.03 15.69 2.52
N THR A 83 16.67 14.57 2.80
CA THR A 83 16.57 13.91 4.09
C THR A 83 17.92 13.33 4.50
N ASN A 84 18.21 13.38 5.79
CA ASN A 84 19.33 12.69 6.42
C ASN A 84 18.77 11.94 7.65
N THR A 85 18.10 10.81 7.41
CA THR A 85 17.47 9.98 8.44
C THR A 85 17.72 8.51 8.16
N ASP A 86 17.87 7.71 9.22
CA ASP A 86 18.05 6.26 9.12
C ASP A 86 16.73 5.51 8.92
N SER A 87 15.61 6.14 9.27
CA SER A 87 14.28 5.58 9.07
C SER A 87 13.22 6.67 8.85
N PHE A 88 12.16 6.32 8.13
CA PHE A 88 11.00 7.19 8.02
C PHE A 88 10.04 6.93 9.17
N VAL A 89 9.85 7.95 10.01
CA VAL A 89 8.78 7.97 11.00
C VAL A 89 7.43 8.18 10.32
N SER A 90 6.39 7.60 10.91
CA SER A 90 5.00 7.87 10.52
C SER A 90 4.66 9.32 10.87
N LEU A 91 4.28 10.11 9.88
CA LEU A 91 3.73 11.46 10.08
C LEU A 91 2.31 11.40 10.63
N ARG A 92 1.54 10.41 10.17
CA ARG A 92 0.15 10.20 10.56
C ARG A 92 -0.23 8.74 10.32
N GLU A 93 -1.10 8.24 11.18
CA GLU A 93 -1.75 6.94 11.01
C GLU A 93 -3.23 7.16 10.65
N VAL A 94 -3.70 6.37 9.70
CA VAL A 94 -5.11 6.27 9.29
C VAL A 94 -5.58 4.83 9.42
N ASP A 95 -6.88 4.60 9.22
CA ASP A 95 -7.43 3.25 9.28
C ASP A 95 -6.71 2.33 8.27
N PRO A 96 -6.18 1.18 8.71
CA PRO A 96 -5.44 0.28 7.84
C PRO A 96 -6.37 -0.38 6.81
N ALA A 97 -5.93 -0.42 5.56
CA ALA A 97 -6.60 -1.20 4.51
C ALA A 97 -6.70 -2.68 4.90
N ILE A 98 -5.65 -3.21 5.52
CA ILE A 98 -5.62 -4.55 6.12
C ILE A 98 -4.98 -4.44 7.49
N SER A 99 -5.69 -4.90 8.53
CA SER A 99 -5.18 -4.85 9.88
C SER A 99 -3.91 -5.71 10.04
N PRO A 100 -3.01 -5.36 10.97
CA PRO A 100 -1.84 -6.19 11.28
C PRO A 100 -2.22 -7.64 11.63
N ASP A 101 -3.32 -7.84 12.36
CA ASP A 101 -3.82 -9.18 12.70
C ASP A 101 -4.27 -9.98 11.48
N ASP A 102 -4.89 -9.34 10.50
CA ASP A 102 -5.22 -9.97 9.24
C ASP A 102 -3.95 -10.27 8.46
N LEU A 103 -2.99 -9.36 8.35
CA LEU A 103 -1.72 -9.63 7.66
C LEU A 103 -0.94 -10.78 8.32
N ARG A 104 -0.96 -10.89 9.65
CA ARG A 104 -0.32 -12.01 10.39
C ARG A 104 -0.91 -13.37 10.04
N LYS A 105 -2.15 -13.45 9.55
CA LYS A 105 -2.75 -14.72 9.10
C LYS A 105 -2.18 -15.20 7.76
N LEU A 106 -1.50 -14.35 6.98
CA LEU A 106 -0.88 -14.74 5.70
C LEU A 106 0.05 -15.94 5.87
N LYS A 107 0.91 -15.96 6.90
CA LYS A 107 1.85 -17.08 7.11
C LYS A 107 1.16 -18.40 7.49
N LYS A 108 -0.04 -18.34 8.07
CA LYS A 108 -0.84 -19.52 8.40
C LYS A 108 -1.58 -20.06 7.17
N LEU A 109 -2.12 -19.16 6.34
CA LEU A 109 -2.85 -19.51 5.12
C LEU A 109 -1.90 -19.94 3.99
N PHE A 110 -0.72 -19.32 3.92
CA PHE A 110 0.32 -19.60 2.92
C PHE A 110 1.61 -20.03 3.63
N PRO A 111 1.76 -21.33 3.96
CA PRO A 111 2.91 -21.85 4.70
C PRO A 111 4.25 -21.59 4.01
N THR A 112 4.28 -21.52 2.68
CA THR A 112 5.44 -21.13 1.86
C THR A 112 5.06 -19.98 0.94
N GLU A 113 6.05 -19.26 0.40
CA GLU A 113 5.79 -18.14 -0.52
C GLU A 113 5.12 -18.57 -1.82
N ASP A 114 5.45 -19.78 -2.31
CA ASP A 114 4.90 -20.36 -3.53
C ASP A 114 3.70 -21.27 -3.28
N TYR A 115 3.13 -21.24 -2.07
CA TYR A 115 1.96 -22.04 -1.73
C TYR A 115 0.75 -21.60 -2.57
N GLU A 116 0.12 -22.58 -3.24
CA GLU A 116 -1.18 -22.38 -3.88
C GLU A 116 -2.30 -22.83 -2.95
N TYR A 117 -3.11 -21.87 -2.51
CA TYR A 117 -4.25 -22.13 -1.65
C TYR A 117 -5.41 -22.64 -2.51
N ARG A 118 -5.74 -23.92 -2.35
CA ARG A 118 -6.86 -24.56 -3.07
C ARG A 118 -8.20 -24.09 -2.51
N LEU A 119 -9.12 -23.76 -3.41
CA LEU A 119 -10.48 -23.38 -3.12
C LEU A 119 -11.44 -24.40 -3.72
N ASP A 120 -12.67 -24.40 -3.21
CA ASP A 120 -13.80 -25.16 -3.74
C ASP A 120 -15.10 -24.36 -3.49
N PRO A 121 -16.25 -24.78 -4.04
CA PRO A 121 -17.50 -24.03 -3.95
C PRO A 121 -17.99 -23.77 -2.53
N SER A 122 -17.52 -24.51 -1.51
CA SER A 122 -17.92 -24.31 -0.12
C SER A 122 -17.39 -23.00 0.49
N TYR A 123 -16.46 -22.32 -0.19
CA TYR A 123 -15.93 -21.01 0.21
C TYR A 123 -16.85 -19.83 -0.17
N GLU A 124 -17.68 -19.98 -1.21
CA GLU A 124 -18.60 -18.93 -1.64
C GLU A 124 -19.93 -19.04 -0.86
N PRO A 125 -20.33 -18.00 -0.10
CA PRO A 125 -21.57 -18.05 0.68
C PRO A 125 -22.84 -17.97 -0.17
N ARG A 126 -22.79 -17.41 -1.38
CA ARG A 126 -23.95 -17.32 -2.28
C ARG A 126 -24.15 -18.61 -3.06
N ASP A 127 -25.40 -18.97 -3.32
CA ASP A 127 -25.77 -20.12 -4.15
C ASP A 127 -25.74 -19.82 -5.66
N GLU A 128 -25.40 -18.59 -6.06
CA GLU A 128 -25.29 -18.19 -7.47
C GLU A 128 -24.31 -19.10 -8.22
N GLY A 129 -24.79 -19.77 -9.27
CA GLY A 129 -23.97 -20.68 -10.09
C GLY A 129 -23.66 -22.04 -9.44
N ARG A 130 -24.20 -22.32 -8.24
CA ARG A 130 -24.04 -23.62 -7.57
C ARG A 130 -24.94 -24.68 -8.21
N THR A 131 -24.40 -25.88 -8.39
CA THR A 131 -25.16 -27.07 -8.83
C THR A 131 -25.27 -28.08 -7.70
N ASP A 132 -26.19 -29.04 -7.80
CA ASP A 132 -26.40 -30.08 -6.77
C ASP A 132 -25.15 -30.95 -6.52
N ALA A 133 -24.22 -31.00 -7.48
CA ALA A 133 -22.96 -31.73 -7.35
C ALA A 133 -21.87 -30.96 -6.57
N MET A 134 -22.06 -29.67 -6.33
CA MET A 134 -21.10 -28.83 -5.62
C MET A 134 -21.33 -28.89 -4.11
N PRO A 135 -20.26 -28.82 -3.29
CA PRO A 135 -20.43 -28.78 -1.85
C PRO A 135 -21.20 -27.51 -1.42
N PRO A 136 -22.04 -27.61 -0.36
CA PRO A 136 -22.71 -26.45 0.19
C PRO A 136 -21.71 -25.49 0.82
N ALA A 137 -22.12 -24.23 0.97
CA ALA A 137 -21.32 -23.21 1.66
C ALA A 137 -21.03 -23.64 3.12
N GLU A 138 -19.76 -23.54 3.53
CA GLU A 138 -19.32 -23.89 4.88
C GLU A 138 -18.94 -22.60 5.64
N PRO A 139 -19.59 -22.27 6.78
CA PRO A 139 -19.31 -21.05 7.54
C PRO A 139 -17.83 -20.82 7.88
N ARG A 140 -17.05 -21.88 8.13
CA ARG A 140 -15.60 -21.75 8.34
C ARG A 140 -14.86 -21.31 7.07
N ASN A 141 -15.19 -21.90 5.94
CA ASN A 141 -14.57 -21.57 4.65
C ASN A 141 -14.97 -20.17 4.19
N ASN A 142 -16.23 -19.77 4.38
CA ASN A 142 -16.73 -18.42 4.07
C ASN A 142 -15.92 -17.32 4.77
N ARG A 143 -15.56 -17.54 6.05
CA ARG A 143 -14.71 -16.59 6.81
C ARG A 143 -13.31 -16.48 6.23
N VAL A 144 -12.70 -17.60 5.85
CA VAL A 144 -11.39 -17.61 5.18
C VAL A 144 -11.49 -16.94 3.81
N PHE A 145 -12.54 -17.22 3.04
CA PHE A 145 -12.74 -16.65 1.73
C PHE A 145 -12.90 -15.13 1.76
N SER A 146 -13.66 -14.61 2.73
CA SER A 146 -13.80 -13.16 2.95
C SER A 146 -12.44 -12.49 3.14
N LEU A 147 -11.55 -13.12 3.92
CA LEU A 147 -10.19 -12.65 4.13
C LEU A 147 -9.33 -12.75 2.86
N LEU A 148 -9.40 -13.86 2.12
CA LEU A 148 -8.70 -14.02 0.85
C LEU A 148 -9.17 -13.00 -0.21
N GLN A 149 -10.46 -12.70 -0.27
CA GLN A 149 -11.01 -11.66 -1.13
C GLN A 149 -10.53 -10.26 -0.72
N LYS A 150 -10.42 -9.98 0.59
CA LYS A 150 -9.82 -8.74 1.10
C LYS A 150 -8.36 -8.62 0.65
N TYR A 151 -7.57 -9.70 0.77
CA TYR A 151 -6.20 -9.73 0.27
C TYR A 151 -6.12 -9.50 -1.25
N ASN A 152 -7.02 -10.11 -2.04
CA ASN A 152 -7.07 -9.92 -3.48
C ASN A 152 -7.36 -8.47 -3.87
N ARG A 153 -8.34 -7.82 -3.20
CA ARG A 153 -8.70 -6.41 -3.42
C ARG A 153 -7.52 -5.45 -3.21
N HIS A 154 -6.62 -5.78 -2.28
CA HIS A 154 -5.41 -5.00 -2.01
C HIS A 154 -4.16 -5.58 -2.68
N GLY A 155 -4.33 -6.46 -3.67
CA GLY A 155 -3.23 -6.96 -4.51
C GLY A 155 -2.24 -7.89 -3.81
N LEU A 156 -2.56 -8.43 -2.64
CA LEU A 156 -1.70 -9.38 -1.93
C LEU A 156 -1.75 -10.79 -2.52
N LEU A 157 -2.85 -11.17 -3.17
CA LEU A 157 -2.97 -12.45 -3.84
C LEU A 157 -3.74 -12.33 -5.15
N VAL A 158 -3.60 -13.35 -5.99
CA VAL A 158 -4.30 -13.47 -7.27
C VAL A 158 -4.82 -14.89 -7.47
N PRO A 159 -5.95 -15.08 -8.17
CA PRO A 159 -6.40 -16.41 -8.58
C PRO A 159 -5.40 -17.05 -9.55
N VAL A 160 -5.41 -18.39 -9.60
CA VAL A 160 -4.61 -19.20 -10.52
C VAL A 160 -5.56 -20.06 -11.34
N GLY A 161 -5.49 -19.94 -12.67
CA GLY A 161 -6.37 -20.67 -13.58
C GLY A 161 -7.84 -20.22 -13.54
N ALA A 162 -8.09 -18.98 -13.11
CA ALA A 162 -9.40 -18.31 -13.07
C ALA A 162 -9.21 -16.79 -13.13
N ASP A 163 -10.21 -16.06 -13.64
CA ASP A 163 -10.14 -14.60 -13.82
C ASP A 163 -10.36 -13.84 -12.50
N HIS A 164 -11.25 -14.37 -11.65
CA HIS A 164 -11.65 -13.74 -10.39
C HIS A 164 -11.67 -14.75 -9.23
N MET A 165 -11.62 -14.25 -7.99
CA MET A 165 -11.66 -15.12 -6.80
C MET A 165 -12.93 -15.96 -6.72
N TRP A 166 -14.06 -15.43 -7.18
CA TRP A 166 -15.33 -16.17 -7.27
C TRP A 166 -15.19 -17.39 -8.19
N ASN A 167 -14.68 -17.21 -9.42
CA ASN A 167 -14.38 -18.31 -10.34
C ASN A 167 -13.41 -19.30 -9.71
N ALA A 168 -12.38 -18.81 -9.02
CA ALA A 168 -11.41 -19.68 -8.36
C ALA A 168 -12.06 -20.59 -7.30
N ALA A 169 -13.07 -20.12 -6.56
CA ALA A 169 -13.84 -20.96 -5.66
C ALA A 169 -14.80 -21.90 -6.41
N MET A 170 -15.66 -21.34 -7.27
CA MET A 170 -16.73 -22.08 -7.94
C MET A 170 -16.23 -23.17 -8.91
N GLU A 171 -15.07 -22.95 -9.54
CA GLU A 171 -14.44 -23.91 -10.44
C GLU A 171 -13.36 -24.76 -9.75
N SER A 172 -13.33 -24.72 -8.40
CA SER A 172 -12.38 -25.45 -7.56
C SER A 172 -10.91 -25.26 -7.97
N LYS A 173 -10.50 -24.02 -8.25
CA LYS A 173 -9.12 -23.64 -8.60
C LYS A 173 -8.35 -23.21 -7.35
N SER A 174 -7.24 -22.51 -7.54
CA SER A 174 -6.38 -22.03 -6.46
C SER A 174 -6.20 -20.51 -6.51
N CYS A 175 -5.62 -19.97 -5.46
CA CYS A 175 -5.05 -18.62 -5.45
C CYS A 175 -3.64 -18.64 -4.85
N ARG A 176 -2.81 -17.66 -5.19
CA ARG A 176 -1.42 -17.56 -4.73
C ARG A 176 -1.04 -16.14 -4.38
N LEU A 177 -0.02 -15.99 -3.55
CA LEU A 177 0.52 -14.67 -3.20
C LEU A 177 1.14 -13.97 -4.44
N THR A 178 0.95 -12.66 -4.51
CA THR A 178 1.74 -11.77 -5.38
C THR A 178 3.09 -11.48 -4.75
N LEU A 179 3.96 -10.72 -5.43
CA LEU A 179 5.20 -10.23 -4.82
C LEU A 179 4.94 -9.40 -3.55
N LEU A 180 3.89 -8.57 -3.57
CA LEU A 180 3.47 -7.80 -2.40
C LEU A 180 2.97 -8.72 -1.27
N GLY A 181 2.15 -9.73 -1.61
CA GLY A 181 1.72 -10.75 -0.66
C GLY A 181 2.87 -11.49 0.01
N LYS A 182 3.86 -11.93 -0.79
CA LYS A 182 5.07 -12.59 -0.30
C LYS A 182 5.85 -11.70 0.65
N HIS A 183 5.99 -10.42 0.32
CA HIS A 183 6.64 -9.43 1.20
C HIS A 183 5.95 -9.35 2.57
N TYR A 184 4.63 -9.14 2.62
CA TYR A 184 3.89 -9.08 3.88
C TYR A 184 3.86 -10.41 4.65
N ARG A 185 3.84 -11.54 3.94
CA ARG A 185 4.01 -12.87 4.55
C ARG A 185 5.36 -12.97 5.28
N ARG A 186 6.47 -12.52 4.67
CA ARG A 186 7.80 -12.53 5.32
C ARG A 186 7.82 -11.65 6.56
N LEU A 187 7.25 -10.44 6.49
CA LEU A 187 7.13 -9.56 7.66
C LEU A 187 6.33 -10.22 8.78
N ALA A 188 5.21 -10.88 8.44
CA ALA A 188 4.42 -11.65 9.40
C ALA A 188 5.22 -12.79 10.06
N ASP A 189 6.05 -13.46 9.27
CA ASP A 189 6.86 -14.59 9.71
C ASP A 189 7.96 -14.14 10.67
N GLN A 190 8.62 -13.03 10.35
CA GLN A 190 9.68 -12.40 11.15
C GLN A 190 9.18 -11.63 12.37
N GLY A 191 7.87 -11.42 12.52
CA GLY A 191 7.30 -10.66 13.63
C GLY A 191 7.45 -9.14 13.49
N LEU A 192 7.52 -8.63 12.26
CA LEU A 192 7.74 -7.22 11.92
C LEU A 192 6.45 -6.48 11.49
N LEU A 193 5.28 -7.01 11.84
CA LEU A 193 3.96 -6.43 11.55
C LEU A 193 3.27 -5.91 12.81
#